data_AF-A0A133XJA1-F1
#
_entry.id   AF-A0A133XJA1-F1
#
_cell.length_a   1.000
_cell.length_b   1.000
_cell.length_c   1.000
_cell.angle_alpha   90.00
_cell.angle_beta   90.00
_cell.angle_gamma   90.00
#
_symmetry.space_group_name_H-M   'P 1'
#
loop_
_entity.id
_entity.type
_entity.pdbx_description
1 polymer ?
#
loop_
_entity_poly.entity_id
_entity_poly.type
_entity_poly.pdbx_seq_one_letter_code
_entity_poly.pdbx_strand_id
1 'polypeptide(L)'
;MLQLIERIEAQCNQRDRLDNCNDCHSSQRGVCHGNIEQMIRAFVEITLKHNLVESIYMDGMVPTAHRIAHNQAHMDIAQQLKEIRVVFSGDGNGIQAIEGIDRVRETLFAHFKEYDQQLEGYLAAAVASA
;
A
#
# COMPACT_ATOMS: atom_id res chain seq x y z
N MET A 1 8.01 -2.17 -2.09
CA MET A 1 6.81 -1.34 -1.86
C MET A 1 7.16 0.03 -1.28
N LEU A 2 7.97 0.12 -0.21
CA LEU A 2 8.34 1.40 0.43
C LEU A 2 8.94 2.47 -0.49
N GLN A 3 9.85 2.09 -1.41
CA GLN A 3 10.41 3.06 -2.37
C GLN A 3 9.35 3.69 -3.30
N LEU A 4 8.25 2.99 -3.58
CA LEU A 4 7.17 3.53 -4.40
C LEU A 4 6.32 4.51 -3.60
N ILE A 5 6.14 4.25 -2.31
CA ILE A 5 5.49 5.19 -1.37
C ILE A 5 6.29 6.49 -1.30
N GLU A 6 7.61 6.43 -1.09
CA GLU A 6 8.47 7.62 -1.03
C GLU A 6 8.39 8.45 -2.32
N ARG A 7 8.29 7.79 -3.49
CA ARG A 7 8.12 8.47 -4.78
C ARG A 7 6.77 9.15 -4.92
N ILE A 8 5.70 8.54 -4.41
CA ILE A 8 4.35 9.12 -4.39
C ILE A 8 4.32 10.33 -3.47
N GLU A 9 4.84 10.20 -2.25
CA GLU A 9 4.96 11.30 -1.28
C GLU A 9 5.71 12.50 -1.89
N ALA A 10 6.80 12.24 -2.62
CA ALA A 10 7.60 13.28 -3.28
C ALA A 10 6.92 13.96 -4.48
N GLN A 11 5.75 13.48 -4.96
CA GLN A 11 5.05 14.13 -6.08
C GLN A 11 4.41 15.47 -5.72
N CYS A 12 4.18 15.74 -4.43
CA CYS A 12 3.58 16.98 -3.96
C CYS A 12 4.47 17.67 -2.93
N ASN A 13 4.97 18.87 -3.27
CA ASN A 13 5.73 19.73 -2.36
C ASN A 13 4.89 20.84 -1.72
N GLN A 14 3.57 20.86 -1.96
CA GLN A 14 2.64 21.85 -1.39
C GLN A 14 1.79 21.28 -0.25
N ARG A 15 2.02 20.02 0.16
CA ARG A 15 1.22 19.32 1.16
C ARG A 15 1.19 20.02 2.53
N ASP A 16 2.26 20.71 2.91
CA ASP A 16 2.32 21.48 4.17
C ASP A 16 1.71 22.89 4.04
N ARG A 17 1.20 23.25 2.86
CA ARG A 17 0.76 24.62 2.52
C ARG A 17 -0.68 24.68 2.02
N LEU A 18 -1.17 23.60 1.42
CA LEU A 18 -2.48 23.52 0.77
C LEU A 18 -3.16 22.22 1.19
N ASP A 19 -4.49 22.28 1.38
CA ASP A 19 -5.31 21.10 1.68
C ASP A 19 -5.94 20.49 0.41
N ASN A 20 -5.93 21.24 -0.70
CA ASN A 20 -6.58 20.85 -1.94
C ASN A 20 -5.73 21.17 -3.17
N CYS A 21 -5.56 20.19 -4.07
CA CYS A 21 -4.87 20.39 -5.34
C CYS A 21 -5.51 21.45 -6.26
N ASN A 22 -6.78 21.82 -6.05
CA ASN A 22 -7.43 22.87 -6.82
C ASN A 22 -6.84 24.27 -6.59
N ASP A 23 -6.16 24.46 -5.45
CA ASP A 23 -5.49 25.72 -5.10
C ASP A 23 -4.09 25.84 -5.74
N CYS A 24 -3.60 24.78 -6.39
CA CYS A 24 -2.36 24.81 -7.17
C CYS A 24 -2.54 25.48 -8.53
N HIS A 25 -1.44 26.04 -9.06
CA HIS A 25 -1.40 26.58 -10.42
C HIS A 25 -1.81 25.50 -11.45
N SER A 26 -2.68 25.87 -12.39
CA SER A 26 -3.38 24.92 -13.28
C SER A 26 -2.43 24.06 -14.14
N SER A 27 -1.31 24.62 -14.59
CA SER A 27 -0.29 23.89 -15.35
C SER A 27 0.44 22.82 -14.52
N GLN A 28 0.62 23.04 -13.23
CA GLN A 28 1.26 22.10 -12.31
C GLN A 28 0.28 20.99 -11.90
N ARG A 29 -1.01 21.34 -11.72
CA ARG A 29 -2.06 20.40 -11.32
C ARG A 29 -2.24 19.24 -12.29
N GLY A 30 -2.28 19.50 -13.59
CA GLY A 30 -2.47 18.44 -14.60
C GLY A 30 -1.34 17.40 -14.62
N VAL A 31 -0.09 17.87 -14.53
CA VAL A 31 1.10 17.00 -14.51
C VAL A 31 1.16 16.18 -13.22
N CYS A 32 0.97 16.85 -12.06
CA CYS A 32 0.96 16.16 -10.77
C CYS A 32 -0.15 15.12 -10.69
N HIS A 33 -1.37 15.44 -11.15
CA HIS A 33 -2.50 14.52 -11.10
C HIS A 33 -2.21 13.22 -11.87
N GLY A 34 -1.75 13.30 -13.12
CA GLY A 34 -1.45 12.12 -13.93
C GLY A 34 -0.33 11.25 -13.33
N ASN A 35 0.74 11.88 -12.82
CA ASN A 35 1.84 11.16 -12.19
C ASN A 35 1.39 10.46 -10.89
N ILE A 36 0.66 11.16 -10.03
CA ILE A 36 0.13 10.61 -8.78
C ILE A 36 -0.82 9.45 -9.08
N GLU A 37 -1.73 9.59 -10.05
CA GLU A 37 -2.64 8.53 -10.45
C GLU A 37 -1.89 7.26 -10.86
N GLN A 38 -0.93 7.41 -11.77
CA GLN A 38 -0.17 6.29 -12.31
C GLN A 38 0.60 5.57 -11.20
N MET A 39 1.26 6.32 -10.32
CA MET A 39 2.04 5.74 -9.22
C MET A 39 1.14 5.05 -8.18
N ILE A 40 -0.01 5.63 -7.83
CA ILE A 40 -0.98 4.99 -6.94
C ILE A 40 -1.49 3.68 -7.56
N ARG A 41 -1.84 3.67 -8.85
CA ARG A 41 -2.26 2.44 -9.53
C ARG A 41 -1.19 1.36 -9.46
N ALA A 42 0.07 1.71 -9.76
CA ALA A 42 1.19 0.78 -9.67
C ALA A 42 1.42 0.27 -8.23
N PHE A 43 1.25 1.14 -7.23
CA PHE A 43 1.41 0.78 -5.82
C PHE A 43 0.33 -0.20 -5.37
N VAL A 44 -0.92 0.05 -5.73
CA VAL A 44 -2.04 -0.85 -5.46
C VAL A 44 -1.79 -2.22 -6.10
N GLU A 45 -1.41 -2.25 -7.38
CA GLU A 45 -1.17 -3.50 -8.10
C GLU A 45 -0.05 -4.34 -7.46
N ILE A 46 1.10 -3.73 -7.20
CA ILE A 46 2.25 -4.42 -6.60
C ILE A 46 1.91 -4.95 -5.21
N THR A 47 1.19 -4.16 -4.41
CA THR A 47 0.81 -4.55 -3.05
C THR A 47 -0.18 -5.72 -3.07
N LEU A 48 -1.23 -5.66 -3.88
CA LEU A 48 -2.19 -6.76 -3.99
C LEU A 48 -1.54 -8.05 -4.54
N LYS A 49 -0.60 -7.91 -5.48
CA LYS A 49 0.17 -9.04 -6.01
C LYS A 49 1.03 -9.69 -4.92
N HIS A 50 1.67 -8.90 -4.07
CA HIS A 50 2.43 -9.39 -2.93
C HIS A 50 1.53 -10.19 -1.96
N ASN A 51 0.40 -9.61 -1.54
CA ASN A 51 -0.55 -10.29 -0.65
C ASN A 51 -1.02 -11.65 -1.21
N LEU A 52 -1.29 -11.70 -2.52
CA LEU A 52 -1.68 -12.93 -3.20
C LEU A 52 -0.56 -13.97 -3.18
N VAL A 53 0.67 -13.57 -3.49
CA VAL A 53 1.83 -14.48 -3.51
C VAL A 53 2.07 -15.08 -2.13
N GLU A 54 2.03 -14.28 -1.07
CA GLU A 54 2.17 -14.78 0.29
C GLU A 54 1.04 -15.73 0.69
N SER A 55 -0.20 -15.40 0.31
CA SER A 55 -1.35 -16.27 0.56
C SER A 55 -1.18 -17.66 -0.07
N ILE A 56 -0.55 -17.74 -1.24
CA ILE A 56 -0.22 -19.00 -1.91
C ILE A 56 0.87 -19.76 -1.13
N TYR A 57 1.93 -19.08 -0.69
CA TYR A 57 3.00 -19.72 0.08
C TYR A 57 2.57 -20.13 1.50
N MET A 58 1.58 -19.47 2.08
CA MET A 58 1.06 -19.87 3.39
C MET A 58 0.24 -21.17 3.34
N ASP A 59 -0.25 -21.57 2.16
CA ASP A 59 -1.12 -22.74 2.04
C ASP A 59 -0.34 -24.04 2.27
N GLY A 60 -0.79 -24.81 3.26
CA GLY A 60 -0.17 -26.09 3.66
C GLY A 60 1.18 -25.99 4.36
N MET A 61 1.87 -24.83 4.36
CA MET A 61 3.22 -24.67 4.93
C MET A 61 3.26 -23.91 6.26
N VAL A 62 2.17 -23.25 6.65
CA VAL A 62 2.15 -22.31 7.78
C VAL A 62 1.01 -22.64 8.75
N PRO A 63 1.16 -22.43 10.07
CA PRO A 63 0.09 -22.67 11.03
C PRO A 63 -1.21 -21.95 10.67
N THR A 64 -2.34 -22.65 10.78
CA THR A 64 -3.65 -22.13 10.36
C THR A 64 -4.03 -20.82 11.03
N ALA A 65 -3.72 -20.66 12.32
CA ALA A 65 -4.00 -19.43 13.06
C ALA A 65 -3.25 -18.22 12.48
N HIS A 66 -1.96 -18.39 12.16
CA HIS A 66 -1.16 -17.35 11.54
C HIS A 66 -1.69 -17.00 10.15
N ARG A 67 -1.96 -18.01 9.31
CA ARG A 67 -2.54 -17.80 7.97
C ARG A 67 -3.85 -16.99 8.00
N ILE A 68 -4.75 -17.31 8.93
CA ILE A 68 -6.03 -16.57 9.06
C ILE A 68 -5.76 -15.11 9.44
N ALA A 69 -4.91 -14.86 10.44
CA ALA A 69 -4.61 -13.51 10.90
C ALA A 69 -3.87 -12.68 9.83
N HIS A 70 -2.89 -13.27 9.16
CA HIS A 70 -2.13 -12.64 8.06
C HIS A 70 -3.06 -12.27 6.90
N ASN A 71 -3.95 -13.18 6.49
CA ASN A 71 -4.92 -12.91 5.44
C ASN A 71 -5.93 -11.82 5.83
N GLN A 72 -6.32 -11.73 7.11
CA GLN A 72 -7.16 -10.62 7.56
C GLN A 72 -6.42 -9.28 7.45
N ALA A 73 -5.16 -9.22 7.86
CA ALA A 73 -4.34 -8.02 7.69
C ALA A 73 -4.18 -7.63 6.21
N HIS A 74 -4.03 -8.60 5.30
CA HIS A 74 -4.05 -8.35 3.86
C HIS A 74 -5.35 -7.71 3.37
N MET A 75 -6.50 -8.14 3.91
CA MET A 75 -7.81 -7.56 3.56
C MET A 75 -7.94 -6.13 4.06
N ASP A 76 -7.43 -5.83 5.26
CA ASP A 76 -7.44 -4.48 5.82
C ASP A 76 -6.58 -3.52 4.97
N ILE A 77 -5.39 -3.95 4.55
CA ILE A 77 -4.54 -3.19 3.61
C ILE A 77 -5.26 -2.98 2.27
N ALA A 78 -5.88 -4.03 1.72
CA ALA A 78 -6.60 -3.94 0.45
C ALA A 78 -7.78 -2.94 0.53
N GLN A 79 -8.45 -2.86 1.68
CA GLN A 79 -9.51 -1.90 1.93
C GLN A 79 -8.99 -0.46 1.96
N GLN A 80 -7.86 -0.19 2.63
CA GLN A 80 -7.23 1.13 2.61
C GLN A 80 -6.82 1.55 1.19
N LEU A 81 -6.24 0.63 0.42
CA LEU A 81 -5.86 0.86 -0.99
C LEU A 81 -7.08 1.21 -1.86
N LYS A 82 -8.22 0.56 -1.61
CA LYS A 82 -9.47 0.85 -2.30
C LYS A 82 -9.99 2.24 -1.95
N GLU A 83 -9.95 2.64 -0.68
CA GLU A 83 -10.38 3.96 -0.23
C GLU A 83 -9.60 5.08 -0.90
N ILE A 84 -8.28 4.95 -1.00
CA ILE A 84 -7.42 5.90 -1.71
C ILE A 84 -7.89 6.09 -3.15
N ARG A 85 -8.15 4.98 -3.86
CA ARG A 85 -8.61 5.03 -5.25
C ARG A 85 -9.98 5.68 -5.39
N VAL A 86 -10.91 5.41 -4.46
CA VAL A 86 -12.26 5.99 -4.49
C VAL A 86 -12.19 7.50 -4.26
N VAL A 87 -11.47 7.96 -3.25
CA VAL A 87 -11.27 9.38 -2.95
C VAL A 87 -10.68 10.09 -4.16
N PHE A 88 -9.53 9.60 -4.64
CA PHE A 88 -8.82 10.24 -5.73
C PHE A 88 -9.61 10.27 -7.05
N SER A 89 -10.41 9.23 -7.33
CA SER A 89 -11.26 9.19 -8.52
C SER A 89 -12.47 10.14 -8.43
N GLY A 90 -12.89 10.50 -7.22
CA GLY A 90 -14.04 11.37 -6.98
C GLY A 90 -13.71 12.85 -7.05
N ASP A 91 -12.67 13.30 -6.35
CA ASP A 91 -12.32 14.72 -6.21
C ASP A 91 -11.04 15.14 -6.95
N GLY A 92 -10.25 14.18 -7.41
CA GLY A 92 -8.95 14.41 -8.04
C GLY A 92 -7.89 15.02 -7.12
N ASN A 93 -8.13 15.03 -5.80
CA ASN A 93 -7.27 15.66 -4.81
C ASN A 93 -6.07 14.75 -4.48
N GLY A 94 -4.96 14.99 -5.17
CA GLY A 94 -3.70 14.27 -4.97
C GLY A 94 -3.13 14.39 -3.56
N ILE A 95 -3.44 15.46 -2.81
CA ILE A 95 -2.97 15.66 -1.43
C ILE A 95 -3.60 14.62 -0.50
N GLN A 96 -4.93 14.48 -0.52
CA GLN A 96 -5.64 13.46 0.27
C GLN A 96 -5.25 12.04 -0.13
N ALA A 97 -5.00 11.82 -1.43
CA ALA A 97 -4.52 10.53 -1.91
C ALA A 97 -3.14 10.17 -1.33
N ILE A 98 -2.20 11.14 -1.29
CA ILE A 98 -0.88 10.97 -0.67
C ILE A 98 -1.02 10.73 0.85
N GLU A 99 -1.89 11.46 1.55
CA GLU A 99 -2.15 11.21 2.98
C GLU A 99 -2.68 9.79 3.25
N GLY A 100 -3.50 9.25 2.35
CA GLY A 100 -3.91 7.85 2.43
C GLY A 100 -2.76 6.88 2.25
N ILE A 101 -1.80 7.19 1.38
CA ILE A 101 -0.60 6.38 1.16
C ILE A 101 0.28 6.34 2.42
N ASP A 102 0.41 7.45 3.16
CA ASP A 102 1.12 7.47 4.44
C ASP A 102 0.49 6.50 5.46
N ARG A 103 -0.84 6.47 5.57
CA ARG A 103 -1.54 5.52 6.46
C ARG A 103 -1.31 4.07 6.06
N VAL A 104 -1.27 3.80 4.75
CA VAL A 104 -0.92 2.46 4.24
C VAL A 104 0.53 2.13 4.57
N ARG A 105 1.45 3.08 4.52
CA ARG A 105 2.86 2.89 4.92
C ARG A 105 2.97 2.42 6.37
N GLU A 106 2.27 3.07 7.28
CA GLU A 106 2.23 2.69 8.70
C GLU A 106 1.68 1.27 8.87
N THR A 107 0.58 0.96 8.17
CA THR A 107 -0.05 -0.36 8.18
C THR A 107 0.89 -1.44 7.65
N LEU A 108 1.63 -1.16 6.56
CA LEU A 108 2.63 -2.08 5.99
C LEU A 108 3.80 -2.32 6.95
N PHE A 109 4.24 -1.29 7.69
CA PHE A 109 5.28 -1.47 8.70
C PHE A 109 4.81 -2.32 9.88
N ALA A 110 3.57 -2.13 10.34
CA ALA A 110 2.98 -2.97 11.36
C ALA A 110 2.83 -4.42 10.86
N HIS A 111 2.30 -4.58 9.64
CA HIS A 111 2.13 -5.87 8.98
C HIS A 111 3.43 -6.67 8.91
N PHE A 112 4.52 -6.02 8.47
CA PHE A 112 5.83 -6.64 8.40
C PHE A 112 6.31 -7.18 9.76
N LYS A 113 6.20 -6.36 10.81
CA LYS A 113 6.66 -6.74 12.15
C LYS A 113 5.79 -7.83 12.78
N GLU A 114 4.49 -7.77 12.57
CA GLU A 114 3.53 -8.65 13.23
C GLU A 114 3.37 -9.99 12.49
N TYR A 115 3.47 -9.99 11.16
CA TYR A 115 3.15 -11.15 10.34
C TYR A 115 4.34 -11.62 9.49
N ASP A 116 4.86 -10.79 8.58
CA ASP A 116 5.88 -11.22 7.60
C ASP A 116 7.14 -11.81 8.24
N GLN A 117 7.63 -11.21 9.34
CA GLN A 117 8.79 -11.73 10.05
C GLN A 117 8.57 -13.15 10.62
N GLN A 118 7.34 -13.46 11.06
CA GLN A 118 7.00 -14.81 11.53
C GLN A 118 6.81 -15.76 10.34
N LEU A 119 6.19 -15.28 9.27
CA LEU A 119 6.00 -16.02 8.02
C LEU A 119 7.35 -16.50 7.45
N GLU A 120 8.36 -15.63 7.40
CA GLU A 120 9.72 -15.99 6.97
C GLU A 120 10.28 -17.17 7.77
N GLY A 121 10.09 -17.16 9.10
CA GLY A 121 10.51 -18.24 9.99
C GLY A 121 9.79 -19.56 9.69
N TYR A 122 8.47 -19.52 9.46
CA TYR A 122 7.70 -20.72 9.11
C TYR A 122 8.12 -21.30 7.76
N LEU A 123 8.29 -20.46 6.74
CA LEU A 123 8.69 -20.91 5.41
C LEU A 123 10.10 -21.51 5.41
N ALA A 124 11.05 -20.89 6.13
CA ALA A 124 12.39 -21.44 6.28
C ALA A 124 12.38 -22.82 6.96
N ALA A 125 11.57 -22.98 8.01
CA ALA A 125 11.43 -24.25 8.71
C ALA A 125 10.77 -25.34 7.86
N ALA A 126 9.76 -24.98 7.06
CA ALA A 126 9.08 -25.88 6.14
C ALA A 126 10.04 -26.40 5.05
N VAL A 127 10.83 -25.51 4.45
CA VAL A 127 11.86 -25.89 3.45
C VAL A 127 12.95 -26.77 4.06
N ALA A 128 13.39 -26.49 5.29
CA ALA A 128 14.41 -27.30 5.96
C ALA A 128 13.90 -28.72 6.35
N SER A 129 12.59 -28.91 6.39
CA SER A 129 11.94 -30.18 6.78
C SER A 129 11.45 -31.01 5.59
N ALA A 130 11.60 -30.51 4.36
CA ALA A 130 11.23 -31.16 3.10
C ALA A 130 12.42 -31.90 2.47
#